data_AF-A0A137QIQ1-F1
#
_entry.id   AF-A0A137QIQ1-F1
#
_cell.length_a   1.000
_cell.length_b   1.000
_cell.length_c   1.000
_cell.angle_alpha   90.00
_cell.angle_beta   90.00
_cell.angle_gamma   90.00
#
_symmetry.space_group_name_H-M   'P 1'
#
loop_
_entity.id
_entity.type
_entity.pdbx_description
1 polymer ?
#
loop_
_entity_poly.entity_id
_entity_poly.type
_entity_poly.pdbx_seq_one_letter_code
_entity_poly.pdbx_strand_id
1 'polypeptide(L)' 'APSELKVKIYPMTLKEEEELNAFIDENLKSGRIHISKSQYAAPCFFLPKKDGSK' A
#
# COMPACT_ATOMS: atom_id res chain seq x y z
N ALA A 1 -12.52 -7.64 -20.37
CA ALA A 1 -11.52 -7.05 -19.46
C ALA A 1 -11.23 -5.61 -19.90
N PRO A 2 -10.85 -4.68 -19.00
CA PRO A 2 -10.60 -3.30 -19.38
C PRO A 2 -9.40 -3.23 -20.35
N SER A 3 -9.54 -2.46 -21.42
CA SER A 3 -8.46 -2.20 -22.38
C SER A 3 -7.40 -1.24 -21.84
N GLU A 4 -7.75 -0.40 -20.85
CA GLU A 4 -6.82 0.51 -20.17
C GLU A 4 -7.35 0.85 -18.77
N LEU A 5 -6.55 0.67 -17.73
CA LEU A 5 -6.86 1.10 -16.35
C LEU A 5 -6.01 2.33 -16.02
N LYS A 6 -6.60 3.53 -16.14
CA LYS A 6 -5.95 4.78 -15.74
C LYS A 6 -6.00 4.94 -14.22
N VAL A 7 -5.07 4.29 -13.52
CA VAL A 7 -4.89 4.45 -12.07
C VAL A 7 -4.04 5.69 -11.82
N LYS A 8 -4.55 6.60 -10.98
CA LYS A 8 -3.76 7.75 -10.51
C LYS A 8 -2.79 7.24 -9.44
N ILE A 9 -1.50 7.32 -9.74
CA ILE A 9 -0.44 7.10 -8.75
C ILE A 9 -0.36 8.34 -7.88
N TYR A 10 -0.57 8.19 -6.57
CA TYR A 10 -0.39 9.28 -5.63
C TYR A 10 1.12 9.42 -5.32
N PRO A 11 1.68 10.63 -5.40
CA PRO A 11 3.06 10.84 -4.97
C PRO A 11 3.16 10.59 -3.46
N MET A 12 4.18 9.82 -3.06
CA MET A 12 4.50 9.54 -1.66
C MET A 12 5.85 10.14 -1.29
N THR A 13 5.99 10.56 -0.05
CA THR A 13 7.28 10.91 0.54
C THR A 13 8.09 9.65 0.86
N LEU A 14 9.42 9.77 0.98
CA LEU A 14 10.29 8.65 1.33
C LEU A 14 9.86 7.96 2.64
N LYS A 15 9.42 8.75 3.63
CA LYS A 15 8.97 8.23 4.92
C LYS A 15 7.68 7.39 4.78
N GLU A 16 6.73 7.85 3.99
CA GLU A 16 5.48 7.12 3.74
C GLU A 16 5.75 5.81 2.99
N GLU A 17 6.71 5.81 2.06
CA GLU A 17 7.14 4.62 1.34
C GLU A 17 7.81 3.58 2.27
N GLU A 18 8.71 4.03 3.16
CA GLU A 18 9.33 3.16 4.17
C GLU A 18 8.30 2.53 5.12
N GLU A 19 7.32 3.32 5.59
CA GLU A 19 6.23 2.83 6.44
C GLU A 19 5.34 1.82 5.71
N LEU A 20 5.02 2.08 4.43
CA LEU A 20 4.27 1.15 3.60
C LEU A 20 5.01 -0.16 3.39
N ASN A 21 6.30 -0.11 3.09
CA ASN A 21 7.11 -1.32 2.90
C ASN A 21 7.18 -2.17 4.18
N ALA A 22 7.38 -1.53 5.33
CA ALA A 22 7.39 -2.24 6.62
C ALA A 22 6.03 -2.90 6.91
N PHE A 23 4.92 -2.21 6.64
CA PHE A 23 3.57 -2.76 6.80
C PHE A 23 3.34 -3.97 5.88
N ILE A 24 3.74 -3.87 4.61
CA ILE A 24 3.60 -4.97 3.64
C ILE A 24 4.39 -6.20 4.11
N ASP A 25 5.64 -6.01 4.55
CA ASP A 25 6.50 -7.10 5.00
C ASP A 25 5.93 -7.84 6.22
N GLU A 26 5.40 -7.11 7.21
CA GLU A 26 4.77 -7.71 8.39
C GLU A 26 3.52 -8.50 8.02
N ASN A 27 2.68 -7.95 7.14
CA ASN A 27 1.44 -8.60 6.72
C ASN A 27 1.69 -9.82 5.81
N LEU A 28 2.75 -9.79 4.99
CA LEU A 28 3.21 -10.96 4.23
C LEU A 28 3.72 -12.06 5.17
N LYS A 29 4.57 -11.71 6.15
CA LYS A 29 5.11 -12.66 7.14
C LYS A 29 4.03 -13.29 8.00
N SER A 30 3.02 -12.52 8.39
CA SER A 30 1.87 -13.01 9.15
C SER A 30 0.83 -13.75 8.30
N GLY A 31 0.97 -13.77 6.97
CA GLY A 31 0.05 -14.42 6.04
C GLY A 31 -1.32 -13.72 5.90
N ARG A 32 -1.44 -12.47 6.36
CA ARG A 32 -2.67 -11.66 6.23
C ARG A 32 -2.90 -11.21 4.79
N ILE A 33 -1.82 -10.99 4.05
CA ILE A 33 -1.84 -10.64 2.62
C ILE A 33 -0.93 -11.57 1.83
N HIS A 34 -1.11 -11.61 0.52
CA HIS A 34 -0.25 -12.34 -0.40
C HIS A 34 -0.04 -11.53 -1.68
N ILE A 35 1.02 -11.87 -2.42
CA ILE A 35 1.28 -11.27 -3.73
C ILE A 35 0.13 -11.63 -4.68
N SER A 36 -0.43 -10.63 -5.36
CA SER A 36 -1.53 -10.77 -6.30
C SER A 36 -1.08 -10.46 -7.73
N LYS A 37 -1.72 -11.11 -8.71
CA LYS A 37 -1.58 -10.83 -10.16
C LYS A 37 -2.85 -10.19 -10.73
N SER A 38 -3.70 -9.64 -9.88
CA SER A 38 -4.95 -8.98 -10.26
C SER A 38 -4.68 -7.78 -11.18
N GLN A 39 -5.55 -7.59 -12.18
CA GLN A 39 -5.55 -6.37 -12.99
C GLN A 39 -6.13 -5.17 -12.21
N TYR A 40 -6.79 -5.42 -11.09
CA TYR A 40 -7.39 -4.40 -10.24
C TYR A 40 -6.55 -4.16 -8.99
N ALA A 41 -6.30 -2.89 -8.69
CA ALA A 41 -5.65 -2.42 -7.47
C ALA A 41 -6.35 -1.16 -6.95
N ALA A 42 -6.39 -1.00 -5.63
CA ALA A 42 -6.79 0.23 -4.98
C ALA A 42 -5.54 0.88 -4.35
N PRO A 43 -5.29 2.18 -4.58
CA PRO A 43 -4.19 2.87 -3.92
C PRO A 43 -4.45 2.98 -2.41
N CYS A 44 -3.41 2.84 -1.61
CA CYS A 44 -3.45 3.03 -0.16
C CYS A 44 -2.23 3.84 0.30
N PHE A 45 -2.39 4.58 1.39
CA PHE A 45 -1.36 5.39 2.03
C PHE A 45 -1.63 5.46 3.52
N PHE A 46 -0.61 5.82 4.30
CA PHE A 46 -0.72 5.95 5.75
C PHE A 46 -0.83 7.41 6.15
N LEU A 47 -1.62 7.67 7.19
CA LEU A 47 -1.68 8.97 7.86
C LEU A 47 -1.21 8.78 9.31
N PRO A 48 -0.50 9.76 9.87
CA PRO A 48 -0.12 9.71 11.26
C PRO A 48 -1.37 9.71 12.14
N LYS A 49 -1.43 8.80 13.10
CA LYS A 49 -2.50 8.79 14.10
C LYS A 49 -2.38 10.00 15.01
N LYS A 50 -3.52 10.47 15.51
CA LYS A 50 -3.60 11.65 16.39
C LYS A 50 -2.79 11.49 17.68
N ASP A 51 -2.68 10.26 18.17
CA ASP A 51 -1.94 9.91 19.39
C ASP A 51 -0.43 9.71 19.16
N GLY A 52 0.05 9.87 17.92
CA GLY A 52 1.45 9.67 17.56
C GLY A 52 1.87 8.19 17.53
N SER A 53 0.93 7.26 17.68
CA SER A 53 1.22 5.85 17.45
C SER A 53 1.40 5.58 15.96
N LYS A 54 2.25 4.59 15.65
CA LYS A 54 2.32 3.97 14.33
C LYS A 54 1.10 3.07 14.15
#